data_AF-A0A414S9B6-F1
#
_entry.id   AF-A0A414S9B6-F1
#
_cell.length_a   1.000
_cell.length_b   1.000
_cell.length_c   1.000
_cell.angle_alpha   90.00
_cell.angle_beta   90.00
_cell.angle_gamma   90.00
#
_symmetry.space_group_name_H-M   'P 1'
#
loop_
_entity.id
_entity.type
_entity.pdbx_description
1 polymer ?
#
loop_
_entity_poly.entity_id
_entity_poly.type
_entity_poly.pdbx_seq_one_letter_code
_entity_poly.pdbx_strand_id
1 'polypeptide(L)'
;MSGLDHNRKRNQTICFRATPEERKEIEARIKVSGMPKGEYCRQSLLHQKIEINAGKYQSDRLSVEIRRLREQIEQATEEELKPLLQEIRALLGQLIMILDDNYELKR
;
A
#
# COMPACT_ATOMS: atom_id res chain seq x y z
N MET A 1 -14.00 21.15 -11.28
CA MET A 1 -13.32 21.27 -9.97
C MET A 1 -11.83 21.02 -10.16
N SER A 2 -11.07 21.99 -10.68
CA SER A 2 -9.70 21.75 -11.20
C SER A 2 -8.73 22.85 -10.79
N GLY A 3 -8.68 23.18 -9.49
CA GLY A 3 -7.76 24.19 -8.96
C GLY A 3 -7.31 23.99 -7.51
N LEU A 4 -7.77 22.94 -6.81
CA LEU A 4 -7.54 22.78 -5.38
C LEU A 4 -6.33 21.90 -5.01
N ASP A 5 -5.70 21.23 -5.98
CA ASP A 5 -4.58 20.29 -5.73
C ASP A 5 -3.18 20.83 -6.09
N HIS A 6 -3.06 22.08 -6.57
CA HIS A 6 -1.75 22.68 -6.81
C HIS A 6 -0.94 22.72 -5.49
N ASN A 7 0.22 22.06 -5.48
CA ASN A 7 1.18 21.97 -4.37
C ASN A 7 0.76 21.22 -3.09
N ARG A 8 -0.23 20.33 -3.15
CA ARG A 8 -0.47 19.42 -2.01
C ARG A 8 0.60 18.34 -1.97
N LYS A 9 1.31 18.22 -0.83
CA LYS A 9 2.22 17.09 -0.56
C LYS A 9 1.54 15.71 -0.69
N ARG A 10 0.23 15.66 -0.44
CA ARG A 10 -0.60 14.44 -0.50
C ARG A 10 -1.82 14.72 -1.38
N ASN A 11 -1.63 14.64 -2.70
CA ASN A 11 -2.65 14.93 -3.72
C ASN A 11 -3.43 13.68 -4.20
N GLN A 12 -3.06 12.48 -3.73
CA GLN A 12 -3.75 11.24 -4.11
C GLN A 12 -4.78 10.82 -3.04
N THR A 13 -5.95 10.37 -3.49
CA THR A 13 -7.01 9.84 -2.62
C THR A 13 -7.07 8.32 -2.72
N ILE A 14 -7.01 7.64 -1.58
CA ILE A 14 -7.22 6.19 -1.47
C ILE A 14 -8.58 5.96 -0.79
N CYS A 15 -9.47 5.18 -1.40
CA CYS A 15 -10.77 4.84 -0.84
C CYS A 15 -11.11 3.36 -1.03
N PHE A 16 -11.92 2.81 -0.11
CA PHE A 16 -12.40 1.43 -0.14
C PHE A 16 -13.83 1.38 0.40
N ARG A 17 -14.57 0.32 0.04
CA ARG A 17 -15.92 0.07 0.58
C ARG A 17 -15.81 -0.61 1.94
N ALA A 18 -16.71 -0.27 2.84
CA ALA A 18 -16.82 -0.87 4.16
C ALA A 18 -18.31 -1.05 4.51
N THR A 19 -18.63 -2.07 5.28
CA THR A 19 -19.96 -2.24 5.87
C THR A 19 -20.23 -1.14 6.92
N PRO A 20 -21.49 -0.90 7.32
CA PRO A 20 -21.80 0.02 8.40
C PRO A 20 -21.06 -0.31 9.71
N GLU A 21 -20.91 -1.60 10.02
CA GLU A 21 -20.24 -2.11 11.21
C GLU A 21 -18.74 -1.83 11.16
N GLU A 22 -18.08 -2.17 10.05
CA GLU A 22 -16.65 -1.89 9.83
C GLU A 22 -16.36 -0.39 9.94
N ARG A 23 -17.22 0.44 9.33
CA ARG A 23 -17.08 1.90 9.42
C ARG A 23 -17.18 2.39 10.86
N LYS A 24 -18.15 1.89 11.62
CA LYS A 24 -18.36 2.28 13.03
C LYS A 24 -17.14 1.92 13.87
N GLU A 25 -16.56 0.75 13.66
CA GLU A 25 -15.36 0.31 14.37
C GLU A 25 -14.14 1.17 14.01
N ILE A 26 -13.92 1.44 12.72
CA ILE A 26 -12.82 2.30 12.26
C ILE A 26 -12.95 3.71 12.87
N GLU A 27 -14.15 4.30 12.85
CA GLU A 27 -14.37 5.63 13.45
C GLU A 27 -14.14 5.62 14.97
N ALA A 28 -14.53 4.55 15.67
CA ALA A 28 -14.25 4.39 17.09
C ALA A 28 -12.74 4.32 17.37
N ARG A 29 -11.98 3.52 16.60
CA ARG A 29 -10.53 3.42 16.74
C ARG A 29 -9.83 4.76 16.48
N ILE A 30 -10.26 5.51 15.46
CA ILE A 30 -9.74 6.87 15.19
C ILE A 30 -9.99 7.77 16.41
N LYS A 31 -11.21 7.78 16.96
CA LYS A 31 -11.54 8.60 18.13
C LYS A 31 -10.68 8.23 19.35
N VAL A 32 -10.54 6.94 19.65
CA VAL A 32 -9.72 6.45 20.77
C VAL A 32 -8.23 6.79 20.58
N SER A 33 -7.73 6.75 19.34
CA SER A 33 -6.34 7.09 19.05
C SER A 33 -6.00 8.58 19.25
N GLY A 34 -7.00 9.46 19.24
CA GLY A 34 -6.80 10.92 19.26
C GLY A 34 -6.15 11.50 18.00
N MET A 35 -5.87 10.68 16.98
CA MET A 35 -5.19 11.12 15.75
C MET A 35 -6.18 11.67 14.71
N PRO A 36 -5.74 12.61 13.84
CA PRO A 36 -6.50 12.97 12.65
C PRO A 36 -6.75 11.74 11.77
N LYS A 37 -7.96 11.60 11.21
CA LYS A 37 -8.37 10.44 10.38
C LYS A 37 -7.34 10.05 9.31
N GLY A 38 -6.85 11.03 8.54
CA GLY A 38 -5.86 10.78 7.49
C GLY A 38 -4.49 10.36 8.03
N GLU A 39 -4.14 10.72 9.27
CA GLU A 39 -2.93 10.24 9.93
C GLU A 39 -3.10 8.83 10.46
N TYR A 40 -4.19 8.57 11.18
CA TYR A 40 -4.55 7.23 11.64
C TYR A 40 -4.53 6.22 10.48
N CYS A 41 -5.23 6.52 9.39
CA CYS A 41 -5.28 5.62 8.22
C CYS A 41 -3.89 5.39 7.62
N ARG A 42 -3.04 6.42 7.49
CA ARG A 42 -1.68 6.22 6.96
C ARG A 42 -0.81 5.38 7.89
N GLN A 43 -0.82 5.68 9.19
CA GLN A 43 -0.03 4.92 10.17
C GLN A 43 -0.50 3.46 10.20
N SER A 44 -1.82 3.27 10.20
CA SER A 44 -2.45 1.97 10.18
C SER A 44 -2.18 1.20 8.87
N LEU A 45 -2.12 1.85 7.70
CA LEU A 45 -1.94 1.14 6.44
C LEU A 45 -0.48 0.94 6.03
N LEU A 46 0.42 1.87 6.38
CA LEU A 46 1.83 1.81 5.97
C LEU A 46 2.74 1.11 6.99
N HIS A 47 2.31 1.00 8.25
CA HIS A 47 3.14 0.44 9.33
C HIS A 47 2.42 -0.65 10.13
N GLN A 48 1.25 -1.13 9.67
CA GLN A 48 0.70 -2.37 10.22
C GLN A 48 1.57 -3.54 9.79
N LYS A 49 1.86 -4.43 10.74
CA LYS A 49 2.42 -5.74 10.46
C LYS A 49 1.44 -6.52 9.60
N ILE A 50 1.79 -6.73 8.34
CA ILE A 50 1.08 -7.67 7.47
C ILE A 50 1.82 -9.00 7.59
N GLU A 51 1.26 -9.94 8.33
CA GLU A 51 1.74 -11.32 8.30
C GLU A 51 1.34 -11.92 6.94
N ILE A 52 2.29 -11.95 5.99
CA ILE A 52 2.13 -12.78 4.80
C ILE A 52 2.30 -14.23 5.25
N ASN A 53 1.17 -14.88 5.53
CA ASN A 53 1.12 -16.33 5.53
C ASN A 53 1.31 -16.75 4.07
N ALA A 54 2.53 -17.19 3.72
CA ALA A 54 2.91 -17.69 2.40
C ALA A 54 2.15 -18.97 1.99
N GLY A 55 0.82 -18.94 2.05
CA GLY A 55 -0.07 -19.85 1.40
C GLY A 55 -0.31 -19.40 -0.04
N LYS A 56 -0.66 -20.37 -0.88
CA LYS A 56 -0.76 -20.28 -2.35
C LYS A 56 -1.41 -18.98 -2.87
N TYR A 57 -2.49 -18.51 -2.24
CA TYR A 57 -3.27 -17.36 -2.70
C TYR A 57 -2.53 -16.01 -2.67
N GLN A 58 -1.69 -15.79 -1.67
CA GLN A 58 -1.01 -14.49 -1.47
C GLN A 58 0.27 -14.40 -2.31
N SER A 59 1.01 -15.52 -2.44
CA SER A 59 2.14 -15.64 -3.37
C SER A 59 1.70 -15.55 -4.83
N ASP A 60 0.51 -16.07 -5.18
CA ASP A 60 -0.01 -16.02 -6.54
C ASP A 60 -0.31 -14.57 -6.96
N ARG A 61 -0.91 -13.76 -6.07
CA ARG A 61 -1.15 -12.33 -6.37
C ARG A 61 0.14 -11.54 -6.55
N LEU A 62 1.14 -11.78 -5.71
CA LEU A 62 2.46 -11.16 -5.88
C LEU A 62 3.09 -11.55 -7.22
N SER A 63 2.96 -12.83 -7.59
CA SER A 63 3.48 -13.34 -8.87
C SER A 63 2.79 -12.69 -10.07
N VAL A 64 1.48 -12.45 -9.99
CA VAL A 64 0.71 -11.75 -11.03
C VAL A 64 1.16 -10.29 -11.17
N GLU A 65 1.33 -9.55 -10.07
CA GLU A 65 1.81 -8.16 -10.14
C GLU A 65 3.25 -8.06 -10.65
N ILE A 66 4.14 -8.97 -10.23
CA ILE A 66 5.51 -9.02 -10.78
C ILE A 66 5.49 -9.28 -12.28
N ARG A 67 4.64 -10.20 -12.74
CA ARG A 67 4.47 -10.48 -14.18
C ARG A 67 3.96 -9.26 -14.94
N ARG A 68 2.95 -8.57 -14.40
CA ARG A 68 2.41 -7.33 -14.99
C ARG A 68 3.49 -6.26 -15.10
N LEU A 69 4.27 -6.04 -14.05
CA LEU A 69 5.37 -5.05 -14.06
C LEU A 69 6.43 -5.42 -15.09
N ARG A 70 6.77 -6.71 -15.24
CA ARG A 70 7.70 -7.18 -16.27
C ARG A 70 7.18 -6.85 -17.68
N GLU A 71 5.92 -7.17 -17.95
CA GLU A 71 5.28 -6.89 -19.25
C GLU A 71 5.24 -5.39 -19.54
N GLN A 72 5.01 -4.55 -18.53
CA GLN A 72 5.05 -3.09 -18.67
C GLN A 72 6.46 -2.56 -18.95
N ILE A 73 7.50 -3.10 -18.31
CA ILE A 73 8.89 -2.72 -18.60
C ILE A 73 9.27 -3.09 -20.04
N GLU A 74 8.87 -4.29 -20.50
CA GLU A 74 9.16 -4.77 -21.86
C GLU A 74 8.55 -3.87 -22.95
N GLN A 75 7.45 -3.18 -22.63
CA GLN A 75 6.72 -2.29 -23.54
C GLN A 75 6.96 -0.80 -23.28
N ALA A 76 7.71 -0.45 -22.24
CA ALA A 76 7.87 0.92 -21.79
C ALA A 76 8.70 1.76 -22.75
N THR A 77 8.25 2.98 -23.00
CA THR A 77 9.08 4.02 -23.58
C THR A 77 10.07 4.59 -22.55
N GLU A 78 11.09 5.31 -23.00
CA GLU A 78 12.12 5.91 -22.12
C GLU A 78 11.51 6.87 -21.08
N GLU A 79 10.42 7.55 -21.42
CA GLU A 79 9.68 8.45 -20.54
C GLU A 79 8.88 7.71 -19.45
N GLU A 80 8.38 6.51 -19.75
CA GLU A 80 7.59 5.65 -18.86
C GLU A 80 8.46 4.76 -17.96
N LEU A 81 9.72 4.56 -18.33
CA LEU A 81 10.64 3.70 -17.60
C LEU A 81 10.90 4.23 -16.17
N LYS A 82 11.08 5.54 -16.02
CA LYS A 82 11.34 6.17 -14.72
C LYS A 82 10.20 5.99 -13.71
N PRO A 83 8.92 6.27 -14.02
CA PRO A 83 7.83 6.02 -13.09
C PRO A 83 7.63 4.52 -12.81
N LEU A 84 7.80 3.64 -13.80
CA LEU A 84 7.73 2.18 -13.59
C LEU A 84 8.81 1.68 -12.61
N LEU A 85 10.04 2.15 -12.74
CA LEU A 85 11.12 1.81 -11.81
C LEU A 85 10.84 2.31 -10.39
N GLN A 86 10.17 3.46 -10.23
CA GLN A 86 9.75 3.96 -8.92
C GLN A 86 8.67 3.08 -8.28
N GLU A 87 7.71 2.60 -9.08
CA GLU A 87 6.67 1.66 -8.63
C GLU A 87 7.29 0.33 -8.18
N ILE A 88 8.20 -0.23 -8.98
CA ILE A 88 8.94 -1.47 -8.65
C ILE A 88 9.74 -1.29 -7.35
N ARG A 89 10.43 -0.15 -7.20
CA ARG A 89 11.19 0.15 -5.98
C ARG A 89 10.28 0.19 -4.75
N ALA A 90 9.10 0.79 -4.87
CA ALA A 90 8.13 0.84 -3.78
C ALA A 90 7.63 -0.57 -3.42
N LEU A 91 7.29 -1.39 -4.42
CA LEU A 91 6.84 -2.77 -4.20
C LEU A 91 7.90 -3.63 -3.52
N LEU A 92 9.15 -3.61 -4.03
CA LEU A 92 10.25 -4.39 -3.45
C LEU A 92 10.60 -3.92 -2.03
N GLY A 93 10.54 -2.61 -1.77
CA GLY A 93 10.75 -2.06 -0.43
C GLY A 93 9.73 -2.59 0.58
N GLN A 94 8.45 -2.65 0.20
CA GLN A 94 7.40 -3.23 1.04
C GLN A 94 7.59 -4.73 1.26
N LEU A 95 7.98 -5.47 0.22
CA LEU A 95 8.24 -6.91 0.34
C LEU A 95 9.38 -7.21 1.32
N ILE A 96 10.48 -6.44 1.25
CA ILE A 96 11.61 -6.57 2.19
C ILE A 96 11.13 -6.34 3.62
N MET A 97 10.41 -5.24 3.88
CA MET A 97 9.88 -4.94 5.22
C MET A 97 9.03 -6.08 5.78
N ILE A 98 8.14 -6.65 4.96
CA ILE A 98 7.28 -7.76 5.38
C ILE A 98 8.09 -9.04 5.66
N LEU A 99 9.10 -9.34 4.84
CA LEU A 99 9.96 -10.51 5.03
C LEU A 99 10.82 -10.38 6.30
N ASP A 100 11.38 -9.20 6.56
CA ASP A 100 12.18 -8.91 7.74
C ASP A 100 11.34 -9.01 9.03
N ASP A 101 10.14 -8.42 9.05
CA ASP A 101 9.21 -8.50 10.17
C ASP A 101 8.79 -9.95 10.48
N ASN A 102 8.57 -10.77 9.44
CA ASN A 102 8.26 -12.19 9.58
C ASN A 102 9.44 -13.02 10.12
N TYR A 103 10.68 -12.58 9.90
CA TYR A 103 11.87 -13.26 10.39
C TYR A 103 12.09 -13.01 11.89
N GLU A 104 11.87 -11.77 12.34
CA GLU A 104 11.93 -11.39 13.77
C GLU A 104 10.84 -12.09 14.60
N LEU A 105 9.68 -12.40 14.02
CA LEU A 105 8.60 -13.14 14.71
C LEU A 105 8.88 -14.64 14.88
N LYS A 106 9.84 -15.22 14.15
CA LYS A 106 10.21 -16.65 14.21
C LYS A 106 11.40 -16.95 15.12
N ARG A 107 12.04 -15.92 15.69
CA ARG A 107 13.07 -16.06 16.73
C ARG A 107 12.45 -16.00 18.12
#